data_AF-A0A1H5EAS2-F1
#
_entry.id   AF-A0A1H5EAS2-F1
#
_cell.length_a   1.000
_cell.length_b   1.000
_cell.length_c   1.000
_cell.angle_alpha   90.00
_cell.angle_beta   90.00
_cell.angle_gamma   90.00
#
_symmetry.space_group_name_H-M   'P 1'
#
loop_
_entity.id
_entity.type
_entity.pdbx_description
1 polymer ?
#
loop_
_entity_poly.entity_id
_entity_poly.type
_entity_poly.pdbx_seq_one_letter_code
_entity_poly.pdbx_strand_id
1 'polypeptide(L)'
;MSSNEEPRGHWPSAPAYPPAGPAGRAPDGPRPGAPAHTASHRGAWIGAAATLVAAVIGVVGTYMVGTGNSNQAAPPPARTTTAPAGGEETHGDEGAPSDSSRSPESSAPADSPASPTSPTPAPTPAGTVQWQGALAIAYAESKDLDSTPPEESEINSDNDFSVYPLGSHMLRPESGAKAVVWETSGKVPSYQDCAGVVGTLATTTDMKLKTGLVVCALTNDGRVARLTVKELAGQASDTRGVFDVVVWSR
;
A
#
# COMPACT_ATOMS: atom_id res chain seq x y z
N MET A 1 38.19 1.06 59.40
CA MET A 1 37.74 2.33 58.79
C MET A 1 38.72 2.65 57.69
N SER A 2 38.43 2.20 56.47
CA SER A 2 39.33 2.35 55.32
C SER A 2 39.02 3.66 54.61
N SER A 3 40.02 4.51 54.48
CA SER A 3 39.98 5.75 53.70
C SER A 3 40.03 5.40 52.21
N ASN A 4 38.96 5.71 51.47
CA ASN A 4 38.98 5.74 50.01
C ASN A 4 39.29 7.17 49.58
N GLU A 5 40.48 7.38 49.04
CA GLU A 5 40.92 8.62 48.42
C GLU A 5 40.64 8.50 46.92
N GLU A 6 39.64 9.22 46.41
CA GLU A 6 39.34 9.28 44.97
C GLU A 6 40.34 10.19 44.24
N PRO A 7 40.91 9.77 43.10
CA PRO A 7 41.74 10.63 42.28
C PRO A 7 40.87 11.60 41.48
N ARG A 8 40.99 12.90 41.78
CA ARG A 8 40.40 13.99 40.99
C ARG A 8 41.07 14.05 39.61
N GLY A 9 40.43 13.41 38.63
CA GLY A 9 40.77 13.53 37.21
C GLY A 9 40.56 14.97 36.72
N HIS A 10 41.64 15.58 36.27
CA HIS A 10 41.71 16.91 35.68
C HIS A 10 41.26 16.82 34.21
N TRP A 11 40.04 17.24 33.89
CA TRP A 11 39.58 17.37 32.51
C TRP A 11 40.11 18.68 31.90
N PRO A 12 40.75 18.68 30.72
CA PRO A 12 41.14 19.91 30.04
C PRO A 12 39.89 20.66 29.54
N SER A 13 39.88 21.98 29.75
CA SER A 13 38.82 22.88 29.32
C SER A 13 38.72 22.98 27.79
N ALA A 14 37.50 23.08 27.27
CA ALA A 14 37.22 23.28 25.84
C ALA A 14 37.72 24.67 25.35
N PRO A 15 38.11 24.80 24.07
CA PRO A 15 38.58 26.06 23.51
C PRO A 15 37.45 27.10 23.40
N ALA A 16 37.79 28.34 23.78
CA ALA A 16 36.91 29.49 23.75
C ALA A 16 36.54 29.91 22.32
N TYR A 17 35.25 30.06 22.04
CA TYR A 17 34.74 30.72 20.84
C TYR A 17 34.94 32.25 20.94
N PRO A 18 35.32 32.94 19.85
CA PRO A 18 35.44 34.40 19.85
C PRO A 18 34.07 35.10 19.89
N PRO A 19 34.01 36.36 20.40
CA PRO A 19 32.77 37.07 20.66
C PRO A 19 32.03 37.49 19.40
N ALA A 20 30.69 37.42 19.47
CA ALA A 20 29.76 37.92 18.47
C ALA A 20 29.92 39.43 18.26
N GLY A 21 30.08 39.84 16.99
CA GLY A 21 30.06 41.24 16.56
C GLY A 21 28.64 41.85 16.57
N PRO A 22 28.55 43.19 16.53
CA PRO A 22 27.32 43.92 16.84
C PRO A 22 26.28 43.90 15.72
N ALA A 23 25.02 43.93 16.14
CA ALA A 23 23.82 43.98 15.33
C ALA A 23 23.80 45.18 14.36
N GLY A 24 23.81 44.89 13.06
CA GLY A 24 23.48 45.84 11.99
C GLY A 24 22.01 45.72 11.61
N ARG A 25 21.21 46.69 12.06
CA ARG A 25 19.81 46.90 11.68
C ARG A 25 19.77 47.56 10.30
N ALA A 26 19.20 46.88 9.29
CA ALA A 26 18.85 47.47 8.00
C ALA A 26 17.32 47.62 7.86
N PRO A 27 16.83 48.67 7.17
CA PRO A 27 15.44 49.11 7.21
C PRO A 27 14.50 48.31 6.30
N ASP A 28 13.23 48.29 6.71
CA ASP A 28 12.09 47.66 6.05
C ASP A 28 11.91 48.10 4.58
N GLY A 29 11.94 47.12 3.67
CA GLY A 29 11.44 47.23 2.29
C GLY A 29 10.11 46.50 2.13
N PRO A 30 9.20 46.95 1.24
CA PRO A 30 7.86 46.40 1.13
C PRO A 30 7.85 44.97 0.58
N ARG A 31 7.19 44.05 1.29
CA ARG A 31 6.95 42.67 0.86
C ARG A 31 5.93 42.64 -0.30
N PRO A 32 6.19 41.91 -1.40
CA PRO A 32 5.16 41.55 -2.37
C PRO A 32 4.11 40.64 -1.71
N GLY A 33 2.83 40.91 -1.99
CA GLY A 33 1.71 40.16 -1.46
C GLY A 33 1.72 38.69 -1.88
N ALA A 34 1.34 37.80 -0.95
CA ALA A 34 1.10 36.40 -1.22
C ALA A 34 -0.09 36.24 -2.19
N PRO A 35 -0.04 35.32 -3.17
CA PRO A 35 -1.21 34.99 -3.96
C PRO A 35 -2.27 34.30 -3.07
N ALA A 36 -3.51 34.74 -3.18
CA ALA A 36 -4.65 34.12 -2.53
C ALA A 36 -4.90 32.74 -3.13
N HIS A 37 -4.70 31.68 -2.34
CA HIS A 37 -5.16 30.35 -2.72
C HIS A 37 -6.67 30.29 -2.57
N THR A 38 -7.37 30.20 -3.70
CA THR A 38 -8.78 29.84 -3.75
C THR A 38 -8.94 28.42 -3.22
N ALA A 39 -9.60 28.27 -2.07
CA ALA A 39 -10.00 26.99 -1.53
C ALA A 39 -11.05 26.35 -2.46
N SER A 40 -10.63 25.36 -3.25
CA SER A 40 -11.57 24.52 -3.99
C SER A 40 -12.23 23.54 -3.02
N HIS A 41 -13.49 23.79 -2.70
CA HIS A 41 -14.36 22.87 -1.97
C HIS A 41 -14.47 21.53 -2.71
N ARG A 42 -13.85 20.47 -2.18
CA ARG A 42 -14.21 19.09 -2.53
C ARG A 42 -15.07 18.53 -1.41
N GLY A 43 -16.27 18.09 -1.80
CA GLY A 43 -17.43 17.87 -0.96
C GLY A 43 -17.23 16.85 0.15
N ALA A 44 -17.78 17.19 1.32
CA ALA A 44 -18.08 16.27 2.38
C ALA A 44 -19.24 15.36 1.93
N TRP A 45 -18.95 14.09 1.64
CA TRP A 45 -19.99 13.06 1.60
C TRP A 45 -20.11 12.46 3.00
N ILE A 46 -21.15 12.90 3.71
CA ILE A 46 -21.67 12.23 4.90
C ILE A 46 -22.44 11.00 4.40
N GLY A 47 -21.88 9.81 4.61
CA GLY A 47 -22.53 8.52 4.37
C GLY A 47 -22.77 7.81 5.69
N ALA A 48 -24.03 7.53 5.98
CA ALA A 48 -24.56 7.07 7.25
C ALA A 48 -24.10 5.67 7.71
N ALA A 49 -24.19 5.47 9.03
CA ALA A 49 -23.97 4.22 9.74
C ALA A 49 -24.87 3.07 9.26
N ALA A 50 -24.36 1.84 9.35
CA ALA A 50 -25.18 0.63 9.43
C ALA A 50 -24.52 -0.41 10.36
N THR A 51 -25.06 -0.49 11.57
CA THR A 51 -24.87 -1.57 12.55
C THR A 51 -25.73 -2.78 12.18
N LEU A 52 -25.15 -3.97 11.98
CA LEU A 52 -25.77 -5.30 12.19
C LEU A 52 -24.63 -6.35 12.22
N VAL A 53 -24.62 -7.48 12.94
CA VAL A 53 -25.40 -8.05 14.05
C VAL A 53 -24.49 -9.12 14.68
N ALA A 54 -24.65 -9.31 15.99
CA ALA A 54 -23.98 -10.31 16.81
C ALA A 54 -24.36 -11.77 16.47
N ALA A 55 -23.41 -12.65 16.76
CA ALA A 55 -23.58 -14.00 17.30
C ALA A 55 -24.49 -15.01 16.57
N VAL A 56 -23.88 -16.03 15.98
CA VAL A 56 -24.47 -17.38 15.96
C VAL A 56 -23.61 -18.29 16.83
N ILE A 57 -24.18 -18.61 17.99
CA ILE A 57 -23.71 -19.57 18.98
C ILE A 57 -23.83 -20.98 18.38
N GLY A 58 -22.84 -21.82 18.69
CA GLY A 58 -22.68 -23.15 18.14
C GLY A 58 -23.83 -24.12 18.42
N VAL A 59 -23.97 -25.10 17.53
CA VAL A 59 -24.68 -26.34 17.83
C VAL A 59 -23.62 -27.42 18.02
N VAL A 60 -23.41 -27.77 19.28
CA VAL A 60 -22.71 -28.99 19.71
C VAL A 60 -23.57 -30.17 19.26
N GLY A 61 -23.02 -31.00 18.38
CA GLY A 61 -23.61 -32.26 17.98
C GLY A 61 -23.42 -33.30 19.09
N THR A 62 -24.49 -33.56 19.84
CA THR A 62 -24.63 -34.78 20.64
C THR A 62 -26.07 -35.25 20.58
N TYR A 63 -26.35 -36.29 19.81
CA TYR A 63 -27.42 -37.23 20.14
C TYR A 63 -27.00 -38.65 19.73
N MET A 64 -26.73 -39.45 20.75
CA MET A 64 -26.81 -40.91 20.70
C MET A 64 -28.28 -41.34 20.68
N VAL A 65 -28.57 -42.31 19.81
CA VAL A 65 -29.46 -43.48 19.97
C VAL A 65 -30.78 -43.32 20.75
N GLY A 66 -31.89 -43.52 20.03
CA GLY A 66 -33.22 -43.80 20.58
C GLY A 66 -34.17 -44.32 19.50
N THR A 67 -34.61 -45.56 19.67
CA THR A 67 -35.49 -46.41 18.83
C THR A 67 -36.90 -45.85 18.58
N GLY A 68 -37.47 -46.14 17.39
CA GLY A 68 -38.93 -46.36 17.25
C GLY A 68 -39.68 -45.63 16.12
N ASN A 69 -40.00 -46.39 15.07
CA ASN A 69 -41.23 -46.36 14.25
C ASN A 69 -41.64 -45.13 13.41
N SER A 70 -41.57 -45.32 12.09
CA SER A 70 -42.55 -45.00 11.02
C SER A 70 -43.42 -43.74 11.12
N ASN A 71 -43.16 -42.75 10.25
CA ASN A 71 -44.14 -42.20 9.30
C ASN A 71 -43.54 -41.09 8.41
N GLN A 72 -43.49 -41.37 7.11
CA GLN A 72 -44.02 -40.54 6.00
C GLN A 72 -43.67 -39.03 5.94
N ALA A 73 -42.89 -38.65 4.92
CA ALA A 73 -43.34 -37.87 3.74
C ALA A 73 -42.17 -37.14 3.06
N ALA A 74 -41.92 -37.46 1.79
CA ALA A 74 -41.12 -36.65 0.88
C ALA A 74 -42.03 -35.64 0.14
N PRO A 75 -41.51 -34.45 -0.23
CA PRO A 75 -42.04 -33.71 -1.38
C PRO A 75 -41.03 -33.58 -2.56
N PRO A 76 -41.52 -33.25 -3.77
CA PRO A 76 -40.96 -33.66 -5.07
C PRO A 76 -40.11 -32.58 -5.80
N PRO A 77 -39.48 -32.91 -6.96
CA PRO A 77 -38.75 -31.96 -7.80
C PRO A 77 -39.62 -31.33 -8.91
N ALA A 78 -39.37 -30.06 -9.27
CA ALA A 78 -39.86 -29.41 -10.48
C ALA A 78 -38.73 -28.54 -11.07
N ARG A 79 -38.13 -28.93 -12.21
CA ARG A 79 -38.49 -28.72 -13.63
C ARG A 79 -38.16 -27.32 -14.18
N THR A 80 -37.28 -27.37 -15.16
CA THR A 80 -36.77 -26.41 -16.16
C THR A 80 -37.85 -25.87 -17.12
N THR A 81 -37.41 -24.97 -18.02
CA THR A 81 -37.97 -24.60 -19.37
C THR A 81 -38.74 -23.24 -19.33
N THR A 82 -38.68 -22.25 -20.24
CA THR A 82 -37.86 -21.77 -21.37
C THR A 82 -38.44 -20.39 -21.79
N ALA A 83 -37.64 -19.55 -22.48
CA ALA A 83 -38.04 -18.29 -23.13
C ALA A 83 -39.10 -18.42 -24.26
N PRO A 84 -39.76 -17.32 -24.66
CA PRO A 84 -39.56 -16.71 -26.01
C PRO A 84 -39.55 -15.15 -25.93
N ALA A 85 -38.80 -14.37 -26.72
CA ALA A 85 -38.77 -14.11 -28.18
C ALA A 85 -39.82 -13.08 -28.69
N GLY A 86 -39.32 -11.98 -29.28
CA GLY A 86 -39.90 -11.32 -30.46
C GLY A 86 -40.63 -9.97 -30.27
N GLY A 87 -40.22 -8.95 -31.04
CA GLY A 87 -41.01 -7.74 -31.32
C GLY A 87 -40.19 -6.54 -31.80
N GLU A 88 -40.32 -6.18 -33.07
CA GLU A 88 -39.54 -5.23 -33.88
C GLU A 88 -40.36 -3.96 -34.22
N GLU A 89 -39.70 -2.97 -34.86
CA GLU A 89 -40.18 -1.80 -35.63
C GLU A 89 -40.52 -0.46 -34.93
N THR A 90 -40.52 0.73 -35.56
CA THR A 90 -39.63 1.57 -36.42
C THR A 90 -40.31 2.97 -36.52
N HIS A 91 -39.53 4.04 -36.77
CA HIS A 91 -39.84 5.28 -37.57
C HIS A 91 -39.85 6.68 -36.92
N GLY A 92 -39.20 7.62 -37.64
CA GLY A 92 -39.45 9.07 -37.75
C GLY A 92 -38.19 9.94 -37.61
N ASP A 93 -37.48 10.32 -38.70
CA ASP A 93 -37.58 11.58 -39.50
C ASP A 93 -37.29 12.86 -38.68
N GLU A 94 -36.62 13.94 -39.12
CA GLU A 94 -35.91 14.38 -40.33
C GLU A 94 -35.36 15.80 -39.98
N GLY A 95 -34.25 16.25 -40.60
CA GLY A 95 -33.81 17.65 -40.48
C GLY A 95 -32.33 17.92 -40.83
N ALA A 96 -32.05 18.14 -42.11
CA ALA A 96 -30.89 18.90 -42.63
C ALA A 96 -31.39 20.33 -43.02
N PRO A 97 -30.61 21.32 -43.52
CA PRO A 97 -29.30 21.20 -44.21
C PRO A 97 -28.29 22.39 -44.11
N SER A 98 -27.13 22.18 -44.77
CA SER A 98 -26.20 23.16 -45.43
C SER A 98 -25.46 24.20 -44.56
N ASP A 99 -24.22 24.65 -44.84
CA ASP A 99 -23.60 24.95 -46.13
C ASP A 99 -22.04 24.97 -46.06
N SER A 100 -21.48 24.88 -47.26
CA SER A 100 -20.16 24.73 -47.84
C SER A 100 -19.03 25.70 -47.44
N SER A 101 -17.77 25.26 -47.56
CA SER A 101 -16.88 25.64 -48.69
C SER A 101 -15.36 25.49 -48.42
N ARG A 102 -14.68 24.76 -49.33
CA ARG A 102 -13.38 25.03 -50.02
C ARG A 102 -12.10 25.23 -49.17
N SER A 103 -10.90 24.80 -49.55
CA SER A 103 -10.30 24.14 -50.72
C SER A 103 -8.83 23.77 -50.36
N PRO A 104 -8.05 23.11 -51.25
CA PRO A 104 -7.04 22.11 -50.88
C PRO A 104 -5.60 22.65 -50.86
N GLU A 105 -4.66 21.90 -50.26
CA GLU A 105 -3.29 21.88 -50.77
C GLU A 105 -2.68 20.48 -50.70
N SER A 106 -2.05 20.16 -51.82
CA SER A 106 -1.47 18.89 -52.23
C SER A 106 -0.03 18.80 -51.76
N SER A 107 0.38 17.65 -51.23
CA SER A 107 1.78 17.20 -51.28
C SER A 107 1.81 15.68 -51.26
N ALA A 108 2.43 15.13 -52.31
CA ALA A 108 2.62 13.71 -52.58
C ALA A 108 3.65 13.08 -51.60
N PRO A 109 3.79 11.74 -51.59
CA PRO A 109 4.28 10.99 -50.44
C PRO A 109 5.81 10.96 -50.39
N ALA A 110 6.38 11.23 -49.22
CA ALA A 110 7.72 10.74 -48.90
C ALA A 110 7.57 9.31 -48.39
N ASP A 111 7.94 8.35 -49.23
CA ASP A 111 8.15 6.94 -48.87
C ASP A 111 9.32 6.86 -47.88
N SER A 112 9.06 7.16 -46.61
CA SER A 112 9.98 6.86 -45.52
C SER A 112 9.86 5.36 -45.26
N PRO A 113 10.97 4.58 -45.33
CA PRO A 113 10.93 3.19 -44.94
C PRO A 113 10.41 3.11 -43.51
N ALA A 114 9.30 2.39 -43.31
CA ALA A 114 8.75 2.14 -41.99
C ALA A 114 9.86 1.51 -41.14
N SER A 115 10.34 2.26 -40.13
CA SER A 115 11.19 1.70 -39.10
C SER A 115 10.50 0.45 -38.56
N PRO A 116 11.20 -0.69 -38.42
CA PRO A 116 10.60 -1.86 -37.82
C PRO A 116 10.14 -1.46 -36.42
N THR A 117 8.82 -1.42 -36.21
CA THR A 117 8.25 -1.22 -34.88
C THR A 117 8.69 -2.40 -34.05
N SER A 118 9.69 -2.21 -33.20
CA SER A 118 10.05 -3.19 -32.18
C SER A 118 8.78 -3.54 -31.43
N PRO A 119 8.43 -4.83 -31.29
CA PRO A 119 7.22 -5.20 -30.59
C PRO A 119 7.31 -4.68 -29.15
N THR A 120 6.32 -3.89 -28.74
CA THR A 120 6.15 -3.48 -27.35
C THR A 120 6.10 -4.75 -26.48
N PRO A 121 6.92 -4.87 -25.43
CA PRO A 121 6.87 -6.01 -24.54
C PRO A 121 5.46 -6.18 -23.97
N ALA A 122 4.95 -7.41 -23.96
CA ALA A 122 3.68 -7.70 -23.31
C ALA A 122 3.78 -7.37 -21.81
N PRO A 123 2.70 -6.85 -21.19
CA PRO A 123 2.71 -6.56 -19.76
C PRO A 123 2.89 -7.85 -18.95
N THR A 124 3.72 -7.80 -17.92
CA THR A 124 3.90 -8.90 -16.97
C THR A 124 2.58 -9.16 -16.24
N PRO A 125 2.11 -10.43 -16.14
CA PRO A 125 0.90 -10.74 -15.40
C PRO A 125 1.02 -10.39 -13.91
N ALA A 126 -0.06 -9.88 -13.31
CA ALA A 126 -0.15 -9.64 -11.88
C ALA A 126 0.15 -10.90 -11.06
N GLY A 127 0.83 -10.75 -9.92
CA GLY A 127 1.17 -11.88 -9.06
C GLY A 127 2.40 -12.68 -9.50
N THR A 128 3.11 -12.25 -10.56
CA THR A 128 4.41 -12.82 -10.91
C THR A 128 5.44 -12.32 -9.90
N VAL A 129 6.27 -13.21 -9.35
CA VAL A 129 7.34 -12.79 -8.44
C VAL A 129 8.34 -11.92 -9.21
N GLN A 130 8.53 -10.68 -8.76
CA GLN A 130 9.49 -9.72 -9.32
C GLN A 130 10.80 -9.78 -8.55
N TRP A 131 10.69 -9.90 -7.23
CA TRP A 131 11.84 -10.09 -6.36
C TRP A 131 11.51 -10.97 -5.17
N GLN A 132 12.48 -11.76 -4.73
CA GLN A 132 12.40 -12.55 -3.52
C GLN A 132 13.78 -12.67 -2.88
N GLY A 133 13.87 -12.38 -1.59
CA GLY A 133 15.13 -12.45 -0.86
C GLY A 133 15.03 -11.99 0.57
N ALA A 134 16.17 -12.02 1.27
CA ALA A 134 16.30 -11.40 2.57
C ALA A 134 16.49 -9.90 2.42
N LEU A 135 15.75 -9.11 3.19
CA LEU A 135 15.87 -7.65 3.26
C LEU A 135 16.15 -7.25 4.70
N ALA A 136 17.15 -6.38 4.89
CA ALA A 136 17.40 -5.73 6.16
C ALA A 136 16.95 -4.28 6.10
N ILE A 137 16.18 -3.86 7.09
CA ILE A 137 15.76 -2.47 7.28
C ILE A 137 16.34 -2.01 8.61
N ALA A 138 17.30 -1.09 8.56
CA ALA A 138 17.88 -0.48 9.74
C ALA A 138 17.05 0.72 10.20
N TYR A 139 17.37 1.23 11.38
CA TYR A 139 16.66 2.31 12.03
C TYR A 139 16.54 3.53 11.11
N ALA A 140 15.30 3.93 10.81
CA ALA A 140 14.97 5.07 9.95
C ALA A 140 15.56 5.02 8.52
N GLU A 141 16.09 3.89 8.07
CA GLU A 141 16.50 3.66 6.67
C GLU A 141 15.32 3.07 5.90
N SER A 142 14.46 3.94 5.39
CA SER A 142 13.29 3.51 4.62
C SER A 142 13.70 2.82 3.31
N LYS A 143 13.00 1.77 2.91
CA LYS A 143 13.26 1.02 1.66
C LYS A 143 12.08 1.14 0.71
N ASP A 144 12.40 1.34 -0.56
CA ASP A 144 11.56 1.16 -1.73
C ASP A 144 11.54 -0.33 -2.12
N LEU A 145 10.37 -0.95 -2.11
CA LEU A 145 10.17 -2.34 -2.46
C LEU A 145 9.81 -2.56 -3.94
N ASP A 146 9.55 -1.49 -4.70
CA ASP A 146 9.32 -1.54 -6.14
C ASP A 146 10.62 -1.67 -6.94
N SER A 147 11.73 -1.22 -6.35
CA SER A 147 13.08 -1.51 -6.83
C SER A 147 13.44 -2.99 -6.75
N THR A 148 14.26 -3.46 -7.69
CA THR A 148 14.70 -4.87 -7.76
C THR A 148 16.23 -4.93 -7.88
N PRO A 149 16.96 -5.21 -6.78
CA PRO A 149 16.47 -5.52 -5.43
C PRO A 149 15.88 -4.29 -4.70
N PRO A 150 15.05 -4.49 -3.65
CA PRO A 150 14.62 -3.40 -2.78
C PRO A 150 15.79 -2.69 -2.13
N GLU A 151 15.80 -1.37 -2.25
CA GLU A 151 16.85 -0.49 -1.74
C GLU A 151 16.25 0.81 -1.25
N GLU A 152 17.05 1.69 -0.67
CA GLU A 152 16.59 3.02 -0.31
C GLU A 152 16.64 3.91 -1.55
N SER A 153 15.51 4.54 -1.88
CA SER A 153 15.46 5.58 -2.90
C SER A 153 15.93 6.92 -2.33
N GLU A 154 16.71 7.66 -3.12
CA GLU A 154 17.06 9.06 -2.84
C GLU A 154 15.82 9.99 -2.84
N ILE A 155 14.73 9.53 -3.47
CA ILE A 155 13.45 10.20 -3.47
C ILE A 155 12.62 9.61 -2.34
N ASN A 156 12.52 10.33 -1.22
CA ASN A 156 11.84 9.85 -0.01
C ASN A 156 10.38 9.39 -0.25
N SER A 157 9.68 9.99 -1.22
CA SER A 157 8.31 9.59 -1.57
C SER A 157 8.21 8.21 -2.21
N ASP A 158 9.33 7.66 -2.67
CA ASP A 158 9.39 6.36 -3.34
C ASP A 158 9.61 5.25 -2.31
N ASN A 159 10.08 5.58 -1.09
CA ASN A 159 10.30 4.59 -0.04
C ASN A 159 8.98 4.15 0.63
N ASP A 160 8.83 2.84 0.85
CA ASP A 160 7.61 2.23 1.36
C ASP A 160 7.62 1.90 2.85
N PHE A 161 8.75 1.41 3.37
CA PHE A 161 8.78 0.85 4.72
C PHE A 161 10.07 1.15 5.46
N SER A 162 9.93 1.43 6.75
CA SER A 162 11.04 1.71 7.67
C SER A 162 10.82 1.00 9.00
N VAL A 163 11.88 0.85 9.80
CA VAL A 163 11.81 0.24 11.14
C VAL A 163 12.19 1.26 12.23
N TYR A 164 11.40 1.30 13.30
CA TYR A 164 11.59 2.22 14.44
C TYR A 164 11.49 1.54 15.82
N PRO A 165 12.18 2.05 16.86
CA PRO A 165 12.18 1.56 18.23
C PRO A 165 11.15 2.30 19.12
N LEU A 166 9.88 2.28 18.75
CA LEU A 166 8.82 2.91 19.56
C LEU A 166 8.27 1.91 20.59
N GLY A 167 8.97 1.78 21.72
CA GLY A 167 8.66 0.81 22.79
C GLY A 167 8.90 -0.66 22.42
N SER A 168 9.04 -0.96 21.13
CA SER A 168 9.49 -2.22 20.52
C SER A 168 9.88 -1.94 19.06
N HIS A 169 10.36 -2.96 18.34
CA HIS A 169 10.49 -2.90 16.88
C HIS A 169 9.13 -2.68 16.23
N MET A 170 8.99 -1.57 15.51
CA MET A 170 7.81 -1.20 14.75
C MET A 170 8.15 -1.17 13.27
N LEU A 171 7.25 -1.68 12.43
CA LEU A 171 7.26 -1.44 10.99
C LEU A 171 6.37 -0.23 10.72
N ARG A 172 6.90 0.78 10.04
CA ARG A 172 6.15 1.95 9.61
C ARG A 172 5.95 1.90 8.09
N PRO A 173 4.69 1.89 7.61
CA PRO A 173 4.38 2.23 6.22
C PRO A 173 4.65 3.72 5.98
N GLU A 174 5.37 4.03 4.91
CA GLU A 174 5.77 5.36 4.48
C GLU A 174 5.10 5.70 3.14
N SER A 175 5.03 6.99 2.79
CA SER A 175 4.71 7.47 1.44
C SER A 175 3.48 6.87 0.74
N GLY A 176 2.46 6.48 1.51
CA GLY A 176 1.21 5.92 0.98
C GLY A 176 1.19 4.40 0.89
N ALA A 177 2.31 3.72 1.19
CA ALA A 177 2.35 2.29 1.41
C ALA A 177 1.42 1.90 2.57
N LYS A 178 0.91 0.67 2.51
CA LYS A 178 0.00 0.12 3.52
C LYS A 178 0.40 -1.29 3.87
N ALA A 179 0.09 -1.70 5.08
CA ALA A 179 0.29 -3.09 5.46
C ALA A 179 -0.73 -3.60 6.48
N VAL A 180 -0.87 -4.92 6.52
CA VAL A 180 -1.72 -5.66 7.44
C VAL A 180 -1.01 -6.92 7.92
N VAL A 181 -1.16 -7.22 9.21
CA VAL A 181 -0.68 -8.47 9.78
C VAL A 181 -1.51 -9.63 9.26
N TRP A 182 -0.85 -10.69 8.81
CA TRP A 182 -1.49 -11.93 8.41
C TRP A 182 -1.77 -12.80 9.64
N GLU A 183 -3.02 -12.87 10.06
CA GLU A 183 -3.44 -13.54 11.30
C GLU A 183 -3.62 -15.07 11.18
N THR A 184 -3.57 -15.62 9.96
CA THR A 184 -3.74 -17.08 9.78
C THR A 184 -2.43 -17.80 10.08
N SER A 185 -2.34 -18.35 11.30
CA SER A 185 -1.17 -19.09 11.76
C SER A 185 -0.87 -20.34 10.91
N GLY A 186 0.41 -20.64 10.73
CA GLY A 186 0.86 -21.87 10.05
C GLY A 186 0.72 -21.88 8.52
N LYS A 187 0.09 -20.87 7.90
CA LYS A 187 0.01 -20.70 6.45
C LYS A 187 0.77 -19.44 6.02
N VAL A 188 1.75 -19.61 5.15
CA VAL A 188 2.39 -18.48 4.48
C VAL A 188 1.45 -17.97 3.37
N PRO A 189 1.00 -16.70 3.38
CA PRO A 189 0.07 -16.18 2.39
C PRO A 189 0.71 -16.13 1.00
N SER A 190 -0.07 -16.51 0.00
CA SER A 190 0.23 -16.33 -1.42
C SER A 190 0.00 -14.88 -1.87
N TYR A 191 0.29 -14.57 -3.13
CA TYR A 191 -0.12 -13.32 -3.74
C TYR A 191 -1.63 -13.09 -3.61
N GLN A 192 -2.46 -14.08 -3.94
CA GLN A 192 -3.92 -13.95 -3.89
C GLN A 192 -4.42 -13.70 -2.47
N ASP A 193 -3.81 -14.35 -1.48
CA ASP A 193 -4.13 -14.14 -0.07
C ASP A 193 -3.83 -12.68 0.34
N CYS A 194 -2.64 -12.16 0.02
CA CYS A 194 -2.28 -10.78 0.34
C CYS A 194 -3.10 -9.76 -0.46
N ALA A 195 -3.22 -9.93 -1.77
CA ALA A 195 -3.99 -9.04 -2.65
C ALA A 195 -5.46 -8.93 -2.21
N GLY A 196 -6.04 -10.01 -1.70
CA GLY A 196 -7.42 -10.04 -1.20
C GLY A 196 -7.66 -9.23 0.08
N VAL A 197 -6.61 -8.91 0.86
CA VAL A 197 -6.74 -8.21 2.15
C VAL A 197 -6.14 -6.81 2.14
N VAL A 198 -5.11 -6.54 1.34
CA VAL A 198 -4.39 -5.26 1.43
C VAL A 198 -5.21 -4.05 0.97
N GLY A 199 -6.15 -4.24 0.03
CA GLY A 199 -7.02 -3.16 -0.43
C GLY A 199 -8.04 -2.68 0.62
N THR A 200 -8.37 -3.52 1.60
CA THR A 200 -9.48 -3.30 2.54
C THR A 200 -9.04 -3.22 4.00
N LEU A 201 -8.06 -4.03 4.40
CA LEU A 201 -7.63 -4.17 5.79
C LEU A 201 -6.28 -3.51 6.08
N ALA A 202 -5.48 -3.22 5.05
CA ALA A 202 -4.18 -2.60 5.26
C ALA A 202 -4.30 -1.14 5.72
N THR A 203 -3.40 -0.78 6.63
CA THR A 203 -3.34 0.53 7.26
C THR A 203 -1.98 1.17 7.00
N THR A 204 -1.91 2.49 7.20
CA THR A 204 -0.67 3.28 7.24
C THR A 204 -0.13 3.42 8.67
N THR A 205 -0.76 2.76 9.66
CA THR A 205 -0.35 2.82 11.07
C THR A 205 0.85 1.92 11.34
N ASP A 206 1.76 2.38 12.21
CA ASP A 206 2.87 1.58 12.72
C ASP A 206 2.39 0.25 13.31
N MET A 207 3.02 -0.85 12.93
CA MET A 207 2.71 -2.19 13.41
C MET A 207 3.85 -2.75 14.25
N LYS A 208 3.50 -3.34 15.40
CA LYS A 208 4.47 -3.99 16.25
C LYS A 208 4.98 -5.28 15.61
N LEU A 209 6.30 -5.36 15.40
CA LEU A 209 6.96 -6.53 14.86
C LEU A 209 7.24 -7.58 15.95
N LYS A 210 7.19 -8.83 15.53
CA LYS A 210 7.65 -10.00 16.28
C LYS A 210 8.27 -10.99 15.30
N THR A 211 9.30 -11.73 15.71
CA THR A 211 9.85 -12.81 14.87
C THR A 211 8.77 -13.83 14.49
N GLY A 212 8.77 -14.24 13.23
CA GLY A 212 7.77 -15.14 12.66
C GLY A 212 6.47 -14.44 12.22
N LEU A 213 6.29 -13.15 12.53
CA LEU A 213 5.15 -12.38 12.03
C LEU A 213 5.21 -12.28 10.51
N VAL A 214 4.07 -12.47 9.86
CA VAL A 214 3.93 -12.26 8.42
C VAL A 214 3.05 -11.04 8.19
N VAL A 215 3.49 -10.17 7.28
CA VAL A 215 2.82 -8.93 6.90
C VAL A 215 2.53 -8.99 5.41
N CYS A 216 1.29 -8.72 5.03
CA CYS A 216 0.93 -8.40 3.65
C CYS A 216 0.97 -6.90 3.46
N ALA A 217 1.63 -6.45 2.40
CA ALA A 217 1.90 -5.05 2.13
C ALA A 217 1.40 -4.67 0.73
N LEU A 218 1.06 -3.39 0.58
CA LEU A 218 0.83 -2.70 -0.67
C LEU A 218 1.85 -1.54 -0.72
N THR A 219 2.72 -1.54 -1.71
CA THR A 219 3.69 -0.46 -1.94
C THR A 219 2.98 0.80 -2.47
N ASN A 220 3.67 1.93 -2.44
CA ASN A 220 3.19 3.20 -2.99
C ASN A 220 2.91 3.13 -4.51
N ASP A 221 3.63 2.30 -5.25
CA ASP A 221 3.42 2.02 -6.69
C ASP A 221 2.37 0.92 -6.95
N GLY A 222 1.77 0.40 -5.88
CA GLY A 222 0.65 -0.52 -5.92
C GLY A 222 1.02 -1.99 -6.10
N ARG A 223 2.29 -2.36 -5.86
CA ARG A 223 2.67 -3.78 -5.82
C ARG A 223 2.26 -4.41 -4.51
N VAL A 224 1.89 -5.68 -4.58
CA VAL A 224 1.68 -6.48 -3.38
C VAL A 224 3.01 -7.06 -2.96
N ALA A 225 3.29 -7.03 -1.67
CA ALA A 225 4.45 -7.69 -1.08
C ALA A 225 4.06 -8.50 0.15
N ARG A 226 4.89 -9.49 0.48
CA ARG A 226 4.82 -10.23 1.74
C ARG A 226 6.15 -10.13 2.45
N LEU A 227 6.12 -9.69 3.69
CA LEU A 227 7.29 -9.59 4.56
C LEU A 227 7.13 -10.59 5.71
N THR A 228 8.08 -11.50 5.90
CA THR A 228 8.13 -12.41 7.05
C THR A 228 9.28 -12.00 7.94
N VAL A 229 9.00 -11.61 9.17
CA VAL A 229 10.03 -11.19 10.13
C VAL A 229 10.90 -12.38 10.51
N LYS A 230 12.18 -12.32 10.19
CA LYS A 230 13.18 -13.35 10.51
C LYS A 230 13.93 -13.04 11.78
N GLU A 231 14.33 -11.79 11.93
CA GLU A 231 15.12 -11.34 13.06
C GLU A 231 14.76 -9.90 13.42
N LEU A 232 14.78 -9.60 14.71
CA LEU A 232 14.66 -8.27 15.27
C LEU A 232 15.82 -8.08 16.23
N ALA A 233 16.65 -7.08 15.99
CA ALA A 233 17.87 -6.82 16.74
C ALA A 233 18.03 -5.33 17.06
N GLY A 234 18.94 -5.01 17.97
CA GLY A 234 19.19 -3.63 18.42
C GLY A 234 18.07 -3.03 19.28
N GLN A 235 18.36 -1.85 19.83
CA GLN A 235 17.47 -0.99 20.61
C GLN A 235 17.79 0.48 20.36
N ALA A 236 16.78 1.35 20.29
CA ALA A 236 16.99 2.75 19.92
C ALA A 236 17.66 2.86 18.53
N SER A 237 18.77 3.58 18.38
CA SER A 237 19.33 3.93 17.07
C SER A 237 20.02 2.78 16.30
N ASP A 238 20.35 1.65 16.93
CA ASP A 238 20.90 0.45 16.24
C ASP A 238 19.81 -0.57 15.90
N THR A 239 18.54 -0.19 16.03
CA THR A 239 17.38 -1.04 15.74
C THR A 239 17.39 -1.53 14.30
N ARG A 240 17.12 -2.82 14.11
CA ARG A 240 17.12 -3.46 12.81
C ARG A 240 16.07 -4.57 12.74
N GLY A 241 15.38 -4.66 11.60
CA GLY A 241 14.58 -5.81 11.22
C GLY A 241 15.17 -6.53 10.02
N VAL A 242 15.20 -7.86 10.06
CA VAL A 242 15.51 -8.72 8.90
C VAL A 242 14.26 -9.47 8.51
N PHE A 243 13.94 -9.46 7.22
CA PHE A 243 12.71 -10.00 6.66
C PHE A 243 13.03 -10.93 5.49
N ASP A 244 12.29 -12.03 5.37
CA ASP A 244 12.14 -12.70 4.06
C ASP A 244 11.01 -11.99 3.31
N VAL A 245 11.32 -11.45 2.15
CA VAL A 245 10.40 -10.64 1.37
C VAL A 245 10.12 -11.29 0.02
N VAL A 246 8.88 -11.17 -0.42
CA VAL A 246 8.45 -11.47 -1.80
C VAL A 246 7.69 -10.26 -2.30
N VAL A 247 8.10 -9.73 -3.45
CA VAL A 247 7.40 -8.64 -4.16
C VAL A 247 6.85 -9.21 -5.45
N TRP A 248 5.57 -8.96 -5.70
CA TRP A 248 4.87 -9.40 -6.91
C TRP A 248 4.66 -8.24 -7.89
N SER A 249 4.57 -8.55 -9.18
CA SER A 249 4.09 -7.60 -10.20
C SER A 249 2.63 -7.24 -9.95
N ARG A 250 2.30 -6.00 -10.30
CA ARG A 250 0.92 -5.50 -10.37
C ARG A 250 0.13 -6.11 -11.50
#